data_AF-A0A1V6BMH9-F1
#
_entry.id   AF-A0A1V6BMH9-F1
#
_cell.length_a   1.000
_cell.length_b   1.000
_cell.length_c   1.000
_cell.angle_alpha   90.00
_cell.angle_beta   90.00
_cell.angle_gamma   90.00
#
_symmetry.space_group_name_H-M   'P 1'
#
loop_
_entity.id
_entity.type
_entity.pdbx_description
1 polymer ?
#
loop_
_entity_poly.entity_id
_entity_poly.type
_entity_poly.pdbx_seq_one_letter_code
_entity_poly.pdbx_strand_id
1 'polypeptide(L)'
;MPIIRNLTSALILLVVPSLTMAQRMTTEEYIAKYREDAIKDMVKTGVPACITLAQGILESESGNSKLAQEANNHFGIKCHKEWEGKTFHQDDDARDECFRKYSTVLESYDDHSDFLKTRSRYAFLFELDVTDYKGWAHGLKKAGYATNPHYAHKLIDLIERYNLEAINNEAIARMNGAPANAAATLVRQVSVKDKNVSAKSDRNVTTVINITPPTYYAEQNNVKYVVSKKGDTWVSIAKENDMMVWQVLKYNDALRDDELREGTIVYIKPKRHSAQQKFHVVMPGESMRDISQMYAIKLSSLYKKNQIEPGTVVQPGTKLKLSN
;
A
#
# COMPACT_ATOMS: atom_id res chain seq x y z
N MET A 1 53.27 -71.43 -34.43
CA MET A 1 52.07 -71.12 -33.62
C MET A 1 52.09 -69.64 -33.27
N PRO A 2 51.22 -68.78 -33.83
CA PRO A 2 51.16 -67.37 -33.48
C PRO A 2 50.24 -67.16 -32.28
N ILE A 3 50.65 -66.31 -31.33
CA ILE A 3 49.84 -65.89 -30.19
C ILE A 3 49.17 -64.56 -30.58
N ILE A 4 47.85 -64.58 -30.74
CA ILE A 4 47.01 -63.39 -30.97
C ILE A 4 46.70 -62.76 -29.61
N ARG A 5 47.16 -61.52 -29.36
CA ARG A 5 46.74 -60.70 -28.21
C ARG A 5 45.54 -59.86 -28.63
N ASN A 6 44.37 -60.15 -28.08
CA ASN A 6 43.17 -59.32 -28.22
C ASN A 6 43.33 -58.05 -27.37
N LEU A 7 43.39 -56.87 -28.01
CA LEU A 7 43.22 -55.57 -27.35
C LEU A 7 41.73 -55.28 -27.21
N THR A 8 41.17 -55.38 -26.02
CA THR A 8 39.84 -54.80 -25.71
C THR A 8 40.01 -53.33 -25.37
N SER A 9 39.73 -52.44 -26.33
CA SER A 9 39.59 -51.00 -26.07
C SER A 9 38.34 -50.74 -25.25
N ALA A 10 38.51 -50.44 -23.96
CA ALA A 10 37.45 -49.92 -23.12
C ALA A 10 37.23 -48.43 -23.44
N LEU A 11 36.11 -48.11 -24.07
CA LEU A 11 35.66 -46.74 -24.28
C LEU A 11 35.14 -46.18 -22.95
N ILE A 12 35.96 -45.40 -22.24
CA ILE A 12 35.56 -44.68 -21.03
C ILE A 12 34.70 -43.48 -21.46
N LEU A 13 33.40 -43.58 -21.26
CA LEU A 13 32.46 -42.48 -21.45
C LEU A 13 32.60 -41.50 -20.27
N LEU A 14 33.35 -40.41 -20.45
CA LEU A 14 33.45 -39.31 -19.50
C LEU A 14 32.09 -38.57 -19.46
N VAL A 15 31.25 -38.92 -18.48
CA VAL A 15 30.07 -38.12 -18.14
C VAL A 15 30.56 -36.87 -17.43
N VAL A 16 30.63 -35.76 -18.15
CA VAL A 16 30.90 -34.45 -17.55
C VAL A 16 29.58 -33.98 -16.92
N PRO A 17 29.49 -33.83 -15.58
CA PRO A 17 28.30 -33.27 -14.97
C PRO A 17 28.17 -31.80 -15.40
N SER A 18 27.14 -31.50 -16.18
CA SER A 18 26.75 -30.12 -16.47
C SER A 18 26.33 -29.47 -15.16
N LEU A 19 27.18 -28.59 -14.62
CA LEU A 19 26.81 -27.71 -13.51
C LEU A 19 25.67 -26.80 -14.00
N THR A 20 24.44 -27.13 -13.63
CA THR A 20 23.30 -26.24 -13.84
C THR A 20 23.45 -25.07 -12.88
N MET A 21 23.96 -23.94 -13.35
CA MET A 21 23.84 -22.69 -12.59
C MET A 21 22.36 -22.37 -12.47
N ALA A 22 21.87 -22.12 -11.25
CA ALA A 22 20.49 -21.70 -11.02
C ALA A 22 20.25 -20.41 -11.83
N GLN A 23 19.27 -20.46 -12.73
CA GLN A 23 18.93 -19.32 -13.58
C GLN A 23 18.43 -18.18 -12.67
N ARG A 24 19.09 -17.01 -12.77
CA ARG A 24 18.65 -15.81 -12.06
C ARG A 24 17.27 -15.38 -12.56
N MET A 25 16.40 -15.00 -11.64
CA MET A 25 15.08 -14.48 -11.93
C MET A 25 15.20 -13.10 -12.58
N THR A 26 14.55 -12.91 -13.71
CA THR A 26 14.38 -11.59 -14.34
C THR A 26 13.45 -10.71 -13.51
N THR A 27 13.49 -9.40 -13.72
CA THR A 27 12.57 -8.48 -13.03
C THR A 27 11.12 -8.73 -13.41
N GLU A 28 10.87 -9.07 -14.67
CA GLU A 28 9.55 -9.42 -15.17
C GLU A 28 9.00 -10.70 -14.51
N GLU A 29 9.84 -11.73 -14.34
CA GLU A 29 9.48 -12.94 -13.60
C GLU A 29 9.20 -12.64 -12.12
N TYR A 30 10.00 -11.77 -11.50
CA TYR A 30 9.77 -11.31 -10.13
C TYR A 30 8.41 -10.63 -9.99
N ILE A 31 8.09 -9.70 -10.90
CA ILE A 31 6.82 -9.00 -10.91
C ILE A 31 5.67 -10.00 -11.11
N ALA A 32 5.78 -10.89 -12.09
CA ALA A 32 4.75 -11.90 -12.34
C ALA A 32 4.51 -12.80 -11.11
N LYS A 33 5.59 -13.18 -10.41
CA LYS A 33 5.54 -14.05 -9.24
C LYS A 33 4.93 -13.37 -8.01
N TYR A 34 5.29 -12.11 -7.73
CA TYR A 34 4.93 -11.43 -6.48
C TYR A 34 3.85 -10.34 -6.62
N ARG A 35 3.32 -10.16 -7.83
CA ARG A 35 2.20 -9.25 -8.12
C ARG A 35 1.02 -9.43 -7.17
N GLU A 36 0.56 -10.67 -6.98
CA GLU A 36 -0.61 -10.94 -6.13
C GLU A 36 -0.33 -10.66 -4.64
N ASP A 37 0.90 -10.87 -4.20
CA ASP A 37 1.30 -10.57 -2.83
C ASP A 37 1.35 -9.05 -2.58
N ALA A 38 1.85 -8.27 -3.54
CA ALA A 38 1.81 -6.80 -3.48
C ALA A 38 0.38 -6.24 -3.48
N ILE A 39 -0.53 -6.84 -4.27
CA ILE A 39 -1.95 -6.45 -4.26
C ILE A 39 -2.57 -6.74 -2.88
N LYS A 40 -2.32 -7.92 -2.31
CA LYS A 40 -2.84 -8.29 -0.97
C LYS A 40 -2.29 -7.36 0.11
N ASP A 41 -1.00 -7.07 0.07
CA ASP A 41 -0.35 -6.14 0.99
C ASP A 41 -1.00 -4.75 0.88
N MET A 42 -1.14 -4.19 -0.32
CA MET A 42 -1.82 -2.91 -0.52
C MET A 42 -3.24 -2.90 0.04
N VAL A 43 -4.00 -3.97 -0.17
CA VAL A 43 -5.37 -4.10 0.37
C VAL A 43 -5.37 -4.07 1.89
N LYS A 44 -4.38 -4.70 2.53
CA LYS A 44 -4.25 -4.82 3.98
C LYS A 44 -3.71 -3.54 4.62
N THR A 45 -2.70 -2.92 4.03
CA THR A 45 -1.86 -1.92 4.70
C THR A 45 -2.04 -0.52 4.13
N GLY A 46 -2.49 -0.39 2.88
CA GLY A 46 -2.61 0.87 2.17
C GLY A 46 -1.30 1.39 1.57
N VAL A 47 -0.20 0.64 1.64
CA VAL A 47 1.02 0.94 0.88
C VAL A 47 0.77 0.62 -0.60
N PRO A 48 1.04 1.53 -1.55
CA PRO A 48 0.79 1.28 -2.97
C PRO A 48 1.54 0.03 -3.47
N ALA A 49 0.84 -0.86 -4.19
CA ALA A 49 1.43 -2.11 -4.69
C ALA A 49 2.64 -1.85 -5.61
N CYS A 50 2.60 -0.75 -6.37
CA CYS A 50 3.73 -0.35 -7.22
C CYS A 50 4.96 0.06 -6.39
N ILE A 51 4.77 0.67 -5.22
CA ILE A 51 5.86 1.03 -4.30
C ILE A 51 6.45 -0.24 -3.68
N THR A 52 5.61 -1.13 -3.15
CA THR A 52 6.07 -2.40 -2.58
C THR A 52 6.85 -3.24 -3.60
N LEU A 53 6.37 -3.35 -4.85
CA LEU A 53 7.09 -4.06 -5.91
C LEU A 53 8.40 -3.37 -6.31
N ALA A 54 8.41 -2.05 -6.48
CA ALA A 54 9.62 -1.33 -6.86
C ALA A 54 10.72 -1.44 -5.80
N GLN A 55 10.35 -1.33 -4.52
CA GLN A 55 11.27 -1.56 -3.41
C GLN A 55 11.73 -3.03 -3.41
N GLY A 56 10.80 -4.00 -3.49
CA GLY A 56 11.16 -5.42 -3.54
C GLY A 56 12.16 -5.73 -4.67
N ILE A 57 11.93 -5.21 -5.87
CA ILE A 57 12.86 -5.36 -7.01
C ILE A 57 14.24 -4.79 -6.67
N LEU A 58 14.29 -3.56 -6.15
CA LEU A 58 15.54 -2.86 -5.87
C LEU A 58 16.34 -3.51 -4.73
N GLU A 59 15.68 -3.83 -3.61
CA GLU A 59 16.32 -4.30 -2.38
C GLU A 59 16.69 -5.79 -2.44
N SER A 60 15.97 -6.59 -3.23
CA SER A 60 16.22 -8.04 -3.34
C SER A 60 16.96 -8.47 -4.61
N GLU A 61 17.40 -7.52 -5.44
CA GLU A 61 17.90 -7.77 -6.79
C GLU A 61 16.92 -8.61 -7.63
N SER A 62 15.65 -8.23 -7.67
CA SER A 62 14.58 -9.03 -8.28
C SER A 62 14.52 -10.46 -7.72
N GLY A 63 14.66 -10.61 -6.39
CA GLY A 63 14.58 -11.87 -5.66
C GLY A 63 15.82 -12.74 -5.75
N ASN A 64 16.92 -12.22 -6.29
CA ASN A 64 18.15 -12.98 -6.50
C ASN A 64 19.19 -12.83 -5.37
N SER A 65 18.97 -11.91 -4.43
CA SER A 65 19.88 -11.78 -3.28
C SER A 65 19.83 -13.03 -2.40
N LYS A 66 20.96 -13.37 -1.77
CA LYS A 66 21.04 -14.51 -0.85
C LYS A 66 19.97 -14.42 0.25
N LEU A 67 19.80 -13.22 0.81
CA LEU A 67 18.81 -12.94 1.85
C LEU A 67 17.37 -13.20 1.35
N ALA A 68 17.04 -12.79 0.13
CA ALA A 68 15.73 -13.06 -0.45
C ALA A 68 15.52 -14.57 -0.69
N GLN A 69 16.51 -15.26 -1.24
CA GLN A 69 16.40 -16.68 -1.59
C GLN A 69 16.36 -17.60 -0.37
N GLU A 70 17.16 -17.33 0.67
CA GLU A 70 17.32 -18.23 1.82
C GLU A 70 16.47 -17.83 3.03
N ALA A 71 16.02 -16.57 3.10
CA ALA A 71 15.26 -16.04 4.22
C ALA A 71 13.89 -15.44 3.85
N ASN A 72 13.53 -15.42 2.56
CA ASN A 72 12.34 -14.72 2.05
C ASN A 72 12.29 -13.24 2.46
N ASN A 73 13.42 -12.62 2.84
CA ASN A 73 13.47 -11.24 3.30
C ASN A 73 13.87 -10.34 2.12
N HIS A 74 12.88 -9.70 1.53
CA HIS A 74 13.02 -8.95 0.29
C HIS A 74 13.38 -7.48 0.49
N PHE A 75 13.35 -6.99 1.74
CA PHE A 75 13.55 -5.57 2.07
C PHE A 75 14.71 -5.33 3.03
N GLY A 76 15.50 -6.36 3.34
CA GLY A 76 16.66 -6.23 4.23
C GLY A 76 16.29 -5.91 5.68
N ILE A 77 15.12 -6.36 6.16
CA ILE A 77 14.67 -6.01 7.52
C ILE A 77 15.56 -6.71 8.55
N LYS A 78 16.30 -5.90 9.32
CA LYS A 78 17.20 -6.36 10.38
C LYS A 78 16.42 -6.83 11.62
N CYS A 79 17.04 -7.69 12.41
CA CYS A 79 16.53 -8.07 13.72
C CYS A 79 16.57 -6.86 14.65
N HIS A 80 15.48 -6.65 15.38
CA HIS A 80 15.42 -5.67 16.47
C HIS A 80 15.07 -6.41 17.77
N LYS A 81 15.15 -5.73 18.91
CA LYS A 81 14.97 -6.36 20.23
C LYS A 81 13.62 -7.07 20.39
N GLU A 82 12.61 -6.60 19.66
CA GLU A 82 11.25 -7.12 19.61
C GLU A 82 11.06 -8.30 18.65
N TRP A 83 12.07 -8.72 17.87
CA TRP A 83 11.92 -9.81 16.91
C TRP A 83 12.10 -11.17 17.58
N GLU A 84 11.02 -11.95 17.63
CA GLU A 84 10.99 -13.31 18.20
C GLU A 84 10.93 -14.41 17.12
N GLY A 85 10.87 -14.03 15.84
CA GLY A 85 10.76 -14.95 14.72
C GLY A 85 12.08 -15.59 14.30
N LYS A 86 12.04 -16.34 13.20
CA LYS A 86 13.26 -16.95 12.62
C LYS A 86 14.23 -15.86 12.19
N THR A 87 15.52 -16.17 12.24
CA THR A 87 16.59 -15.25 11.86
C THR A 87 17.47 -15.84 10.76
N PHE A 88 18.19 -14.97 10.08
CA PHE A 88 19.21 -15.30 9.10
C PHE A 88 20.39 -14.36 9.32
N HIS A 89 21.58 -14.90 9.47
CA HIS A 89 22.78 -14.09 9.69
C HIS A 89 23.61 -14.06 8.41
N GLN A 90 24.01 -12.85 8.02
CA GLN A 90 24.94 -12.62 6.92
C GLN A 90 25.72 -11.34 7.14
N ASP A 91 26.87 -11.23 6.50
CA ASP A 91 27.63 -9.98 6.46
C ASP A 91 26.89 -8.98 5.55
N ASP A 92 26.78 -7.72 6.00
CA ASP A 92 26.21 -6.60 5.24
C ASP A 92 27.05 -5.32 5.49
N ASP A 93 26.58 -4.36 6.31
CA ASP A 93 27.37 -3.19 6.73
C ASP A 93 28.43 -3.58 7.77
N ALA A 94 28.08 -4.56 8.62
CA ALA A 94 28.92 -5.18 9.61
C ALA A 94 28.97 -6.70 9.41
N ARG A 95 29.93 -7.34 10.10
CA ARG A 95 30.03 -8.79 10.12
C ARG A 95 28.90 -9.38 10.97
N ASP A 96 28.33 -10.49 10.50
CA ASP A 96 27.34 -11.30 11.22
C ASP A 96 26.08 -10.51 11.64
N GLU A 97 25.54 -9.73 10.71
CA GLU A 97 24.31 -9.00 10.96
C GLU A 97 23.09 -9.92 10.95
N CYS A 98 22.21 -9.72 11.93
CA CYS A 98 20.97 -10.47 12.05
C CYS A 98 19.88 -9.84 11.19
N PHE A 99 19.31 -10.63 10.29
CA PHE A 99 18.13 -10.31 9.50
C PHE A 99 16.95 -11.19 9.90
N ARG A 100 15.74 -10.65 9.75
CA ARG A 100 14.51 -11.41 9.93
C ARG A 100 14.42 -12.46 8.82
N LYS A 101 13.90 -13.64 9.16
CA LYS A 101 13.62 -14.73 8.22
C LYS A 101 12.15 -15.08 8.26
N TYR A 102 11.56 -15.17 7.08
CA TYR A 102 10.13 -15.38 6.88
C TYR A 102 9.85 -16.74 6.24
N SER A 103 8.65 -17.26 6.46
CA SER A 103 8.21 -18.51 5.83
C SER A 103 7.77 -18.27 4.39
N THR A 104 7.27 -17.07 4.09
CA THR A 104 6.83 -16.66 2.74
C THR A 104 7.28 -15.23 2.43
N VAL A 105 7.29 -14.88 1.15
CA VAL A 105 7.60 -13.50 0.72
C VAL A 105 6.49 -12.52 1.13
N LEU A 106 5.23 -12.96 1.14
CA LEU A 106 4.11 -12.16 1.64
C LEU A 106 4.30 -11.74 3.10
N GLU A 107 4.85 -12.60 3.96
CA GLU A 107 5.18 -12.22 5.35
C GLU A 107 6.25 -11.11 5.39
N SER A 108 7.22 -11.12 4.48
CA SER A 108 8.21 -10.04 4.37
C SER A 108 7.59 -8.73 3.88
N TYR A 109 6.61 -8.81 2.97
CA TYR A 109 5.87 -7.64 2.46
C TYR A 109 5.02 -7.02 3.57
N ASP A 110 4.29 -7.86 4.30
CA ASP A 110 3.47 -7.46 5.44
C ASP A 110 4.32 -6.76 6.51
N ASP A 111 5.47 -7.34 6.90
CA ASP A 111 6.36 -6.77 7.91
C ASP A 111 7.02 -5.44 7.45
N HIS A 112 7.37 -5.35 6.17
CA HIS A 112 7.84 -4.09 5.56
C HIS A 112 6.76 -2.99 5.63
N SER A 113 5.53 -3.32 5.27
CA SER A 113 4.43 -2.37 5.28
C SER A 113 4.02 -1.98 6.70
N ASP A 114 4.10 -2.89 7.67
CA ASP A 114 3.93 -2.60 9.09
C ASP A 114 5.05 -1.69 9.62
N PHE A 115 6.29 -1.88 9.19
CA PHE A 115 7.39 -0.95 9.50
C PHE A 115 7.09 0.48 9.01
N LEU A 116 6.58 0.63 7.78
CA LEU A 116 6.18 1.93 7.26
C LEU A 116 4.98 2.51 8.02
N LYS A 117 3.98 1.69 8.34
CA LYS A 117 2.74 2.14 8.98
C LYS A 117 2.92 2.54 10.44
N THR A 118 3.78 1.84 11.18
CA THR A 118 3.93 2.01 12.62
C THR A 118 4.93 3.10 13.01
N ARG A 119 5.89 3.42 12.14
CA ARG A 119 6.92 4.43 12.46
C ARG A 119 6.44 5.82 12.06
N SER A 120 6.35 6.70 13.06
CA SER A 120 5.81 8.07 12.94
C SER A 120 6.41 8.90 11.80
N ARG A 121 7.71 8.70 11.50
CA ARG A 121 8.41 9.41 10.41
C ARG A 121 7.82 9.15 9.02
N TYR A 122 7.13 8.03 8.81
CA TYR A 122 6.48 7.67 7.55
C TYR A 122 4.98 7.97 7.53
N ALA A 123 4.38 8.38 8.65
CA ALA A 123 2.92 8.51 8.78
C ALA A 123 2.30 9.45 7.73
N PHE A 124 3.03 10.47 7.30
CA PHE A 124 2.57 11.43 6.28
C PHE A 124 2.43 10.81 4.88
N LEU A 125 3.12 9.69 4.58
CA LEU A 125 2.98 8.97 3.31
C LEU A 125 1.55 8.47 3.15
N PHE A 126 0.93 8.03 4.24
CA PHE A 126 -0.44 7.54 4.26
C PHE A 126 -1.50 8.67 4.24
N GLU A 127 -1.08 9.92 4.03
CA GLU A 127 -1.95 11.05 3.70
C GLU A 127 -1.92 11.37 2.19
N LEU A 128 -0.98 10.78 1.45
CA LEU A 128 -0.90 10.88 -0.01
C LEU A 128 -1.94 9.98 -0.68
N ASP A 129 -2.23 10.30 -1.94
CA ASP A 129 -3.02 9.41 -2.79
C ASP A 129 -2.25 8.11 -3.05
N VAL A 130 -2.96 6.98 -3.12
CA VAL A 130 -2.35 5.69 -3.43
C VAL A 130 -1.88 5.60 -4.89
N THR A 131 -2.33 6.52 -5.74
CA THR A 131 -1.87 6.70 -7.12
C THR A 131 -0.64 7.62 -7.23
N ASP A 132 -0.32 8.40 -6.19
CA ASP A 132 0.81 9.35 -6.18
C ASP A 132 2.15 8.65 -5.86
N TYR A 133 2.55 7.70 -6.71
CA TYR A 133 3.79 6.94 -6.49
C TYR A 133 5.04 7.84 -6.49
N LYS A 134 5.01 8.99 -7.18
CA LYS A 134 6.10 9.97 -7.17
C LYS A 134 6.21 10.64 -5.80
N GLY A 135 5.10 11.10 -5.23
CA GLY A 135 5.03 11.62 -3.87
C GLY A 135 5.48 10.58 -2.84
N TRP A 136 5.05 9.33 -3.00
CA TRP A 136 5.49 8.22 -2.14
C TRP A 136 7.01 7.99 -2.22
N ALA A 137 7.58 7.89 -3.42
CA ALA A 137 9.02 7.66 -3.61
C ALA A 137 9.88 8.80 -3.01
N HIS A 138 9.50 10.06 -3.28
CA HIS A 138 10.16 11.22 -2.70
C HIS A 138 9.96 11.30 -1.18
N GLY A 139 8.77 10.98 -0.69
CA GLY A 139 8.45 10.95 0.72
C GLY A 139 9.25 9.88 1.49
N LEU A 140 9.38 8.66 0.94
CA LEU A 140 10.21 7.59 1.51
C LEU A 140 11.67 8.04 1.67
N LYS A 141 12.23 8.66 0.63
CA LYS A 141 13.57 9.25 0.70
C LYS A 141 13.66 10.35 1.76
N LYS A 142 12.71 11.29 1.77
CA LYS A 142 12.65 12.39 2.75
C LYS A 142 12.54 11.90 4.19
N ALA A 143 11.80 10.81 4.41
CA ALA A 143 11.63 10.18 5.72
C ALA A 143 12.84 9.34 6.17
N GLY A 144 13.88 9.24 5.33
CA GLY A 144 15.11 8.53 5.64
C GLY A 144 15.04 7.01 5.46
N TYR A 145 14.20 6.51 4.54
CA TYR A 145 14.20 5.08 4.20
C TYR A 145 15.55 4.61 3.66
N ALA A 146 16.17 5.39 2.76
CA ALA A 146 17.48 5.08 2.18
C ALA A 146 18.41 6.30 2.20
N THR A 147 19.71 6.04 2.38
CA THR A 147 20.76 7.07 2.37
C THR A 147 21.07 7.58 0.96
N ASN A 148 20.91 6.72 -0.07
CA ASN A 148 21.17 7.06 -1.47
C ASN A 148 20.37 8.30 -1.94
N PRO A 149 21.00 9.37 -2.46
CA PRO A 149 20.30 10.58 -2.91
C PRO A 149 19.34 10.33 -4.08
N HIS A 150 19.61 9.33 -4.92
CA HIS A 150 18.81 8.97 -6.09
C HIS A 150 17.74 7.91 -5.81
N TYR A 151 17.51 7.56 -4.54
CA TYR A 151 16.56 6.48 -4.18
C TYR A 151 15.17 6.69 -4.78
N ALA A 152 14.61 7.89 -4.62
CA ALA A 152 13.29 8.20 -5.16
C ALA A 152 13.24 8.04 -6.69
N HIS A 153 14.27 8.51 -7.39
CA HIS A 153 14.36 8.37 -8.84
C HIS A 153 14.47 6.91 -9.28
N LYS A 154 15.21 6.07 -8.56
CA LYS A 154 15.31 4.63 -8.84
C LYS A 154 13.95 3.94 -8.72
N LEU A 155 13.16 4.26 -7.68
CA LEU A 155 11.82 3.70 -7.53
C LEU A 155 10.90 4.15 -8.65
N ILE A 156 10.88 5.45 -8.97
CA ILE A 156 10.08 6.01 -10.06
C ILE A 156 10.43 5.35 -11.40
N ASP A 157 11.72 5.22 -11.69
CA ASP A 157 12.22 4.56 -12.90
C ASP A 157 11.80 3.09 -12.99
N LEU A 158 11.85 2.32 -11.89
CA LEU A 158 11.34 0.95 -11.87
C LEU A 158 9.82 0.89 -12.11
N ILE A 159 9.06 1.78 -11.47
CA ILE A 159 7.60 1.84 -11.62
C ILE A 159 7.21 2.16 -13.06
N GLU A 160 7.85 3.16 -13.67
CA GLU A 160 7.59 3.59 -15.04
C GLU A 160 8.09 2.55 -16.06
N ARG A 161 9.31 2.02 -15.91
CA ARG A 161 9.90 1.03 -16.83
C ARG A 161 9.08 -0.26 -16.91
N TYR A 162 8.61 -0.75 -15.77
CA TYR A 162 7.87 -2.01 -15.69
C TYR A 162 6.35 -1.83 -15.58
N ASN A 163 5.85 -0.59 -15.76
CA ASN A 163 4.44 -0.25 -15.67
C ASN A 163 3.77 -0.80 -14.39
N LEU A 164 4.44 -0.67 -13.24
CA LEU A 164 3.93 -1.20 -11.97
C LEU A 164 2.65 -0.47 -11.51
N GLU A 165 2.41 0.73 -12.03
CA GLU A 165 1.17 1.48 -11.82
C GLU A 165 -0.07 0.69 -12.27
N ALA A 166 0.05 -0.12 -13.33
CA ALA A 166 -1.02 -1.02 -13.77
C ALA A 166 -1.47 -2.00 -12.66
N ILE A 167 -0.51 -2.56 -11.92
CA ILE A 167 -0.77 -3.48 -10.80
C ILE A 167 -1.39 -2.72 -9.63
N ASN A 168 -0.93 -1.49 -9.37
CA ASN A 168 -1.54 -0.62 -8.37
C ASN A 168 -3.01 -0.32 -8.69
N ASN A 169 -3.30 0.04 -9.94
CA ASN A 169 -4.66 0.30 -10.42
C ASN A 169 -5.55 -0.95 -10.36
N GLU A 170 -4.99 -2.12 -10.61
CA GLU A 170 -5.69 -3.38 -10.41
C GLU A 170 -6.06 -3.61 -8.94
N ALA A 171 -5.13 -3.37 -8.00
CA ALA A 171 -5.42 -3.46 -6.57
C ALA A 171 -6.55 -2.51 -6.17
N ILE A 172 -6.53 -1.27 -6.66
CA ILE A 172 -7.59 -0.27 -6.47
C ILE A 172 -8.93 -0.80 -6.98
N ALA A 173 -8.97 -1.34 -8.19
CA ALA A 173 -10.19 -1.90 -8.77
C ALA A 173 -10.76 -3.05 -7.92
N ARG A 174 -9.91 -3.97 -7.43
CA ARG A 174 -10.33 -5.08 -6.56
C ARG A 174 -10.87 -4.58 -5.22
N MET A 175 -10.24 -3.57 -4.63
CA MET A 175 -10.70 -2.95 -3.39
C MET A 175 -12.06 -2.24 -3.55
N ASN A 176 -12.34 -1.74 -4.75
CA ASN A 176 -13.61 -1.11 -5.12
C ASN A 176 -14.69 -2.11 -5.57
N GLY A 177 -14.46 -3.43 -5.40
CA GLY A 177 -15.43 -4.48 -5.68
C GLY A 177 -15.53 -4.89 -7.14
N ALA A 178 -14.56 -4.53 -8.00
CA ALA A 178 -14.51 -5.03 -9.37
C ALA A 178 -14.12 -6.52 -9.40
N PRO A 179 -14.78 -7.36 -10.21
CA PRO A 179 -14.36 -8.75 -10.40
C PRO A 179 -12.96 -8.78 -11.03
N ALA A 180 -12.09 -9.68 -10.55
CA ALA A 180 -10.66 -9.74 -10.91
C ALA A 180 -10.40 -9.74 -12.44
N ASN A 181 -11.31 -10.35 -13.22
CA ASN A 181 -11.20 -10.45 -14.68
C ASN A 181 -11.51 -9.12 -15.41
N ALA A 182 -12.30 -8.23 -14.80
CA ALA A 182 -12.59 -6.90 -15.35
C ALA A 182 -11.47 -5.90 -15.08
N ALA A 183 -10.80 -6.02 -13.92
CA ALA A 183 -9.69 -5.15 -13.52
C ALA A 183 -8.49 -5.26 -14.49
N ALA A 184 -8.16 -6.46 -14.94
CA ALA A 184 -7.11 -6.69 -15.94
C ALA A 184 -7.44 -6.11 -17.33
N THR A 185 -8.72 -5.96 -17.67
CA THR A 185 -9.18 -5.43 -18.97
C THR A 185 -9.13 -3.90 -19.02
N LEU A 186 -9.43 -3.21 -17.90
CA LEU A 186 -9.33 -1.76 -17.77
C LEU A 186 -7.89 -1.24 -17.94
N VAL A 187 -6.91 -1.96 -17.39
CA VAL A 187 -5.48 -1.66 -17.50
C VAL A 187 -4.99 -1.65 -18.96
N ARG A 188 -5.49 -2.56 -19.79
CA ARG A 188 -5.08 -2.69 -21.19
C ARG A 188 -5.57 -1.53 -22.07
N GLN A 189 -6.63 -0.82 -21.67
CA GLN A 189 -7.15 0.33 -22.42
C GLN A 189 -6.44 1.65 -22.09
N VAL A 190 -5.88 1.79 -20.88
CA VAL A 190 -5.13 3.00 -20.47
C VAL A 190 -3.74 3.05 -21.11
N SER A 191 -3.13 1.88 -21.38
CA SER A 191 -1.77 1.80 -21.92
C SER A 191 -1.63 2.10 -23.42
N VAL A 192 -2.74 2.38 -24.12
CA VAL A 192 -2.79 2.64 -25.58
C VAL A 192 -3.43 3.99 -25.87
N LYS A 193 -2.76 5.09 -25.50
CA LYS A 193 -2.94 6.48 -26.00
C LYS A 193 -1.79 7.28 -25.35
N ASP A 194 -0.83 7.91 -26.04
CA ASP A 194 -0.92 8.64 -27.28
C ASP A 194 0.40 8.62 -28.07
N LYS A 195 0.36 8.14 -29.32
CA LYS A 195 1.08 8.75 -30.44
C LYS A 195 0.21 8.64 -31.69
N ASN A 196 -0.27 9.80 -32.14
CA ASN A 196 -1.02 10.07 -33.37
C ASN A 196 -2.44 9.50 -33.43
N VAL A 197 -3.43 10.39 -33.67
CA VAL A 197 -4.17 10.44 -34.94
C VAL A 197 -5.08 11.68 -34.94
N SER A 198 -4.97 12.44 -36.02
CA SER A 198 -5.87 13.53 -36.40
C SER A 198 -7.16 12.98 -37.02
N ALA A 199 -8.29 13.63 -36.70
CA ALA A 199 -9.49 13.82 -37.51
C ALA A 199 -10.09 12.63 -38.30
N LYS A 200 -11.29 12.17 -37.90
CA LYS A 200 -12.58 12.51 -38.55
C LYS A 200 -13.74 11.68 -37.97
N SER A 201 -14.92 12.25 -38.20
CA SER A 201 -16.23 12.01 -37.59
C SER A 201 -16.89 10.65 -37.85
N ASP A 202 -17.94 10.42 -37.06
CA ASP A 202 -19.14 9.60 -37.29
C ASP A 202 -19.17 8.19 -36.70
N ARG A 203 -19.80 8.08 -35.53
CA ARG A 203 -21.01 7.25 -35.31
C ARG A 203 -21.57 7.46 -33.90
N ASN A 204 -22.86 7.72 -33.84
CA ASN A 204 -23.69 7.84 -32.65
C ASN A 204 -23.46 6.67 -31.68
N VAL A 205 -22.70 6.91 -30.63
CA VAL A 205 -22.81 6.15 -29.38
C VAL A 205 -23.54 7.08 -28.44
N THR A 206 -24.84 6.84 -28.26
CA THR A 206 -25.59 7.37 -27.13
C THR A 206 -24.98 6.75 -25.88
N THR A 207 -23.87 7.34 -25.42
CA THR A 207 -23.35 7.05 -24.09
C THR A 207 -24.39 7.63 -23.17
N VAL A 208 -25.18 6.76 -22.54
CA VAL A 208 -25.94 7.14 -21.36
C VAL A 208 -24.87 7.51 -20.33
N ILE A 209 -24.48 8.78 -20.32
CA ILE A 209 -23.67 9.33 -19.26
C ILE A 209 -24.60 9.27 -18.05
N ASN A 210 -24.47 8.21 -17.26
CA ASN A 210 -24.97 8.22 -15.89
C ASN A 210 -24.17 9.29 -15.16
N ILE A 211 -24.59 10.54 -15.33
CA ILE A 211 -24.12 11.65 -14.50
C ILE A 211 -24.74 11.35 -13.14
N THR A 212 -24.00 10.64 -12.29
CA THR A 212 -24.35 10.49 -10.88
C THR A 212 -24.58 11.91 -10.34
N PRO A 213 -25.78 12.21 -9.82
CA PRO A 213 -26.11 13.56 -9.36
C PRO A 213 -25.10 14.01 -8.30
N PRO A 214 -24.79 15.32 -8.20
CA PRO A 214 -23.70 15.81 -7.37
C PRO A 214 -23.82 15.32 -5.93
N THR A 215 -22.78 14.65 -5.46
CA THR A 215 -22.56 14.39 -4.04
C THR A 215 -22.49 15.76 -3.35
N TYR A 216 -23.34 16.01 -2.35
CA TYR A 216 -23.33 17.28 -1.64
C TYR A 216 -22.02 17.36 -0.85
N TYR A 217 -21.11 18.19 -1.33
CA TYR A 217 -19.85 18.49 -0.66
C TYR A 217 -20.02 19.69 0.24
N ALA A 218 -19.60 19.54 1.48
CA ALA A 218 -19.47 20.63 2.43
C ALA A 218 -18.11 20.57 3.10
N GLU A 219 -17.77 21.62 3.84
CA GLU A 219 -16.52 21.71 4.58
C GLU A 219 -16.79 22.00 6.04
N GLN A 220 -16.01 21.34 6.90
CA GLN A 220 -15.94 21.66 8.30
C GLN A 220 -14.47 21.75 8.68
N ASN A 221 -14.07 22.86 9.32
CA ASN A 221 -12.66 23.12 9.66
C ASN A 221 -11.71 23.00 8.44
N ASN A 222 -12.16 23.45 7.26
CA ASN A 222 -11.47 23.30 5.97
C ASN A 222 -11.16 21.83 5.63
N VAL A 223 -12.03 20.90 6.04
CA VAL A 223 -11.98 19.48 5.69
C VAL A 223 -13.24 19.13 4.94
N LYS A 224 -13.07 18.67 3.70
CA LYS A 224 -14.15 18.28 2.82
C LYS A 224 -14.83 17.01 3.34
N TYR A 225 -16.17 17.01 3.35
CA TYR A 225 -17.00 15.87 3.71
C TYR A 225 -18.21 15.75 2.78
N VAL A 226 -18.83 14.58 2.80
CA VAL A 226 -20.14 14.31 2.20
C VAL A 226 -21.13 13.91 3.29
N VAL A 227 -22.43 14.13 3.04
CA VAL A 227 -23.49 13.65 3.91
C VAL A 227 -24.07 12.38 3.30
N SER A 228 -24.06 11.29 4.06
CA SER A 228 -24.59 10.01 3.61
C SER A 228 -26.09 10.08 3.34
N LYS A 229 -26.53 9.41 2.27
CA LYS A 229 -27.92 9.26 1.86
C LYS A 229 -28.42 7.86 2.23
N LYS A 230 -29.73 7.67 2.17
CA LYS A 230 -30.33 6.35 2.36
C LYS A 230 -29.74 5.33 1.38
N GLY A 231 -29.14 4.27 1.92
CA GLY A 231 -28.53 3.18 1.15
C GLY A 231 -27.04 3.39 0.82
N ASP A 232 -26.45 4.51 1.23
CA ASP A 232 -25.00 4.68 1.12
C ASP A 232 -24.25 3.68 1.99
N THR A 233 -23.11 3.23 1.47
CA THR A 233 -22.14 2.39 2.17
C THR A 233 -20.79 3.08 2.15
N TRP A 234 -19.88 2.67 3.04
CA TRP A 234 -18.48 3.12 2.96
C TRP A 234 -17.87 2.86 1.59
N VAL A 235 -18.27 1.76 0.94
CA VAL A 235 -17.83 1.39 -0.40
C VAL A 235 -18.36 2.34 -1.47
N SER A 236 -19.66 2.67 -1.44
CA SER A 236 -20.25 3.59 -2.43
C SER A 236 -19.65 4.99 -2.30
N ILE A 237 -19.51 5.50 -1.07
CA ILE A 237 -18.91 6.82 -0.84
C ILE A 237 -17.44 6.84 -1.27
N ALA A 238 -16.66 5.81 -0.93
CA ALA A 238 -15.26 5.72 -1.35
C ALA A 238 -15.16 5.75 -2.89
N LYS A 239 -15.97 4.94 -3.57
CA LYS A 239 -16.02 4.86 -5.04
C LYS A 239 -16.41 6.20 -5.68
N GLU A 240 -17.43 6.88 -5.17
CA GLU A 240 -17.88 8.18 -5.72
C GLU A 240 -16.85 9.30 -5.56
N ASN A 241 -15.91 9.14 -4.63
CA ASN A 241 -14.91 10.14 -4.29
C ASN A 241 -13.50 9.79 -4.78
N ASP A 242 -13.37 8.74 -5.60
CA ASP A 242 -12.09 8.20 -6.06
C ASP A 242 -11.14 7.89 -4.88
N MET A 243 -11.70 7.36 -3.79
CA MET A 243 -10.98 7.02 -2.57
C MET A 243 -10.97 5.52 -2.31
N MET A 244 -9.98 5.07 -1.55
CA MET A 244 -9.96 3.72 -1.02
C MET A 244 -10.88 3.62 0.19
N VAL A 245 -11.60 2.50 0.33
CA VAL A 245 -12.50 2.26 1.48
C VAL A 245 -11.78 2.47 2.81
N TRP A 246 -10.55 1.96 2.96
CA TRP A 246 -9.76 2.14 4.18
C TRP A 246 -9.42 3.61 4.46
N GLN A 247 -9.25 4.46 3.44
CA GLN A 247 -9.00 5.90 3.64
C GLN A 247 -10.24 6.56 4.20
N VAL A 248 -11.41 6.29 3.63
CA VAL A 248 -12.68 6.82 4.14
C VAL A 248 -12.89 6.34 5.58
N LEU A 249 -12.73 5.04 5.85
CA LEU A 249 -12.84 4.48 7.20
C LEU A 249 -11.86 5.13 8.19
N LYS A 250 -10.58 5.28 7.78
CA LYS A 250 -9.54 5.92 8.59
C LYS A 250 -9.85 7.38 8.90
N TYR A 251 -10.30 8.16 7.92
CA TYR A 251 -10.63 9.58 8.15
C TYR A 251 -11.84 9.75 9.07
N ASN A 252 -12.68 8.72 9.16
CA ASN A 252 -13.91 8.74 9.93
C ASN A 252 -13.84 7.96 11.24
N ASP A 253 -12.66 7.43 11.62
CA ASP A 253 -12.47 6.57 12.79
C ASP A 253 -13.56 5.46 12.82
N ALA A 254 -13.77 4.80 11.68
CA ALA A 254 -14.82 3.81 11.45
C ALA A 254 -14.23 2.43 11.12
N LEU A 255 -14.99 1.38 11.44
CA LEU A 255 -14.74 0.01 11.02
C LEU A 255 -15.53 -0.30 9.74
N ARG A 256 -15.08 -1.31 8.99
CA ARG A 256 -15.72 -1.70 7.72
C ARG A 256 -17.18 -2.11 7.90
N ASP A 257 -17.49 -2.72 9.03
CA ASP A 257 -18.81 -3.25 9.36
C ASP A 257 -19.69 -2.21 10.07
N ASP A 258 -19.18 -0.99 10.31
CA ASP A 258 -20.00 0.09 10.88
C ASP A 258 -21.11 0.46 9.89
N GLU A 259 -22.35 0.49 10.35
CA GLU A 259 -23.47 0.93 9.51
C GLU A 259 -23.45 2.44 9.29
N LEU A 260 -23.65 2.85 8.05
CA LEU A 260 -23.74 4.25 7.69
C LEU A 260 -25.19 4.72 7.70
N ARG A 261 -25.57 5.45 8.75
CA ARG A 261 -26.92 6.04 8.86
C ARG A 261 -27.06 7.20 7.89
N GLU A 262 -28.24 7.38 7.31
CA GLU A 262 -28.57 8.57 6.51
C GLU A 262 -28.35 9.85 7.35
N GLY A 263 -27.77 10.87 6.74
CA GLY A 263 -27.43 12.14 7.39
C GLY A 263 -26.07 12.16 8.10
N THR A 264 -25.30 11.08 8.07
CA THR A 264 -23.97 11.01 8.69
C THR A 264 -22.96 11.83 7.91
N ILE A 265 -22.16 12.64 8.62
CA ILE A 265 -20.99 13.32 8.05
C ILE A 265 -19.89 12.28 7.77
N VAL A 266 -19.44 12.21 6.53
CA VAL A 266 -18.35 11.34 6.10
C VAL A 266 -17.24 12.18 5.50
N TYR A 267 -16.14 12.34 6.24
CA TYR A 267 -14.96 13.05 5.78
C TYR A 267 -14.25 12.29 4.66
N ILE A 268 -13.97 13.01 3.58
CA ILE A 268 -13.26 12.50 2.40
C ILE A 268 -11.83 13.09 2.30
N LYS A 269 -11.41 13.79 3.36
CA LYS A 269 -10.04 14.26 3.59
C LYS A 269 -9.67 14.05 5.06
N PRO A 270 -8.37 13.96 5.40
CA PRO A 270 -7.95 13.82 6.80
C PRO A 270 -8.45 14.97 7.68
N LYS A 271 -9.05 14.63 8.82
CA LYS A 271 -9.41 15.59 9.87
C LYS A 271 -8.17 16.34 10.40
N ARG A 272 -8.36 17.53 10.98
CA ARG A 272 -7.26 18.37 11.50
C ARG A 272 -6.83 17.96 12.89
N HIS A 273 -5.67 18.43 13.32
CA HIS A 273 -5.19 18.19 14.70
C HIS A 273 -5.82 19.13 15.73
N SER A 274 -6.48 20.21 15.30
CA SER A 274 -7.20 21.16 16.16
C SER A 274 -8.43 21.69 15.43
N ALA A 275 -9.45 22.07 16.18
CA ALA A 275 -10.64 22.74 15.65
C ALA A 275 -10.46 24.27 15.59
N GLN A 276 -11.35 24.96 14.90
CA GLN A 276 -11.47 26.43 15.00
C GLN A 276 -11.98 26.85 16.39
N GLN A 277 -12.92 26.09 16.95
CA GLN A 277 -13.41 26.32 18.30
C GLN A 277 -12.38 25.88 19.35
N LYS A 278 -12.34 26.59 20.50
CA LYS A 278 -11.40 26.28 21.59
C LYS A 278 -11.83 25.13 22.48
N PHE A 279 -13.13 25.07 22.79
CA PHE A 279 -13.68 24.10 23.73
C PHE A 279 -15.05 23.61 23.27
N HIS A 280 -15.40 22.42 23.72
CA HIS A 280 -16.74 21.86 23.64
C HIS A 280 -17.13 21.30 25.01
N VAL A 281 -18.41 21.40 25.38
CA VAL A 281 -18.95 20.82 26.61
C VAL A 281 -19.78 19.61 26.22
N VAL A 282 -19.38 18.43 26.69
CA VAL A 282 -19.99 17.15 26.31
C VAL A 282 -21.47 17.15 26.68
N MET A 283 -22.34 16.86 25.72
CA MET A 283 -23.78 16.72 25.93
C MET A 283 -24.16 15.27 26.27
N PRO A 284 -25.32 15.04 26.91
CA PRO A 284 -25.82 13.69 27.16
C PRO A 284 -25.91 12.85 25.87
N GLY A 285 -25.23 11.71 25.86
CA GLY A 285 -25.22 10.78 24.73
C GLY A 285 -24.14 11.04 23.66
N GLU A 286 -23.36 12.11 23.77
CA GLU A 286 -22.24 12.36 22.85
C GLU A 286 -21.02 11.49 23.20
N SER A 287 -20.44 10.88 22.18
CA SER A 287 -19.14 10.22 22.28
C SER A 287 -17.98 11.12 21.85
N MET A 288 -16.76 10.76 22.23
CA MET A 288 -15.54 11.39 21.70
C MET A 288 -15.47 11.34 20.17
N ARG A 289 -16.03 10.28 19.56
CA ARG A 289 -16.11 10.13 18.10
C ARG A 289 -17.07 11.14 17.49
N ASP A 290 -18.24 11.35 18.09
CA ASP A 290 -19.22 12.33 17.61
C ASP A 290 -18.66 13.74 17.66
N ILE A 291 -17.98 14.11 18.74
CA ILE A 291 -17.32 15.40 18.90
C ILE A 291 -16.17 15.56 17.89
N SER A 292 -15.40 14.49 17.68
CA SER A 292 -14.36 14.45 16.65
C SER A 292 -14.94 14.71 15.25
N GLN A 293 -16.08 14.09 14.94
CA GLN A 293 -16.79 14.26 13.67
C GLN A 293 -17.38 15.68 13.54
N MET A 294 -18.02 16.20 14.59
CA MET A 294 -18.62 17.53 14.61
C MET A 294 -17.63 18.64 14.27
N TYR A 295 -16.39 18.54 14.76
CA TYR A 295 -15.38 19.60 14.61
C TYR A 295 -14.28 19.29 13.57
N ALA A 296 -14.41 18.19 12.83
CA ALA A 296 -13.39 17.68 11.93
C ALA A 296 -11.99 17.63 12.57
N ILE A 297 -11.91 17.16 13.82
CA ILE A 297 -10.65 16.98 14.56
C ILE A 297 -10.31 15.49 14.65
N LYS A 298 -9.06 15.08 14.40
CA LYS A 298 -8.63 13.68 14.54
C LYS A 298 -8.95 13.18 15.95
N LEU A 299 -9.63 12.05 16.08
CA LEU A 299 -10.06 11.50 17.38
C LEU A 299 -8.88 11.30 18.33
N SER A 300 -7.77 10.77 17.81
CA SER A 300 -6.52 10.63 18.55
C SER A 300 -5.96 11.97 19.07
N SER A 301 -6.09 13.05 18.30
CA SER A 301 -5.68 14.39 18.72
C SER A 301 -6.59 14.91 19.84
N LEU A 302 -7.89 14.66 19.74
CA LEU A 302 -8.87 15.04 20.77
C LEU A 302 -8.57 14.35 22.10
N TYR A 303 -8.35 13.04 22.11
CA TYR A 303 -7.92 12.29 23.30
C TYR A 303 -6.62 12.86 23.89
N LYS A 304 -5.58 12.99 23.07
CA LYS A 304 -4.26 13.47 23.51
C LYS A 304 -4.34 14.88 24.10
N LYS A 305 -5.09 15.79 23.49
CA LYS A 305 -5.21 17.20 23.93
C LYS A 305 -5.92 17.32 25.28
N ASN A 306 -6.74 16.33 25.63
CA ASN A 306 -7.48 16.29 26.88
C ASN A 306 -6.87 15.33 27.92
N GLN A 307 -5.75 14.66 27.60
CA GLN A 307 -5.11 13.67 28.48
C GLN A 307 -6.09 12.56 28.89
N ILE A 308 -6.91 12.11 27.93
CA ILE A 308 -7.89 11.05 28.12
C ILE A 308 -7.39 9.82 27.35
N GLU A 309 -7.43 8.65 27.98
CA GLU A 309 -7.07 7.39 27.34
C GLU A 309 -8.06 7.03 26.21
N PRO A 310 -7.60 6.56 25.04
CA PRO A 310 -8.48 6.14 23.95
C PRO A 310 -9.51 5.10 24.39
N GLY A 311 -10.78 5.32 24.02
CA GLY A 311 -11.91 4.46 24.39
C GLY A 311 -12.59 4.84 25.70
N THR A 312 -12.03 5.78 26.47
CA THR A 312 -12.68 6.30 27.68
C THR A 312 -14.00 6.99 27.34
N VAL A 313 -15.07 6.60 28.02
CA VAL A 313 -16.37 7.28 27.92
C VAL A 313 -16.31 8.58 28.72
N VAL A 314 -16.59 9.70 28.06
CA VAL A 314 -16.62 11.02 28.67
C VAL A 314 -17.98 11.33 29.28
N GLN A 315 -17.99 11.98 30.45
CA GLN A 315 -19.23 12.31 31.16
C GLN A 315 -19.84 13.61 30.60
N PRO A 316 -21.18 13.71 30.52
CA PRO A 316 -21.85 14.97 30.18
C PRO A 316 -21.41 16.11 31.12
N GLY A 317 -21.24 17.31 30.57
CA GLY A 317 -20.70 18.47 31.26
C GLY A 317 -19.17 18.58 31.25
N THR A 318 -18.45 17.55 30.80
CA THR A 318 -16.98 17.61 30.65
C THR A 318 -16.60 18.66 29.61
N LYS A 319 -15.73 19.60 29.99
CA LYS A 319 -15.20 20.62 29.07
C LYS A 319 -13.96 20.10 28.35
N LEU A 320 -14.09 19.75 27.08
CA LEU A 320 -13.00 19.28 26.24
C LEU A 320 -12.33 20.43 25.50
N LYS A 321 -11.00 20.43 25.51
CA LYS A 321 -10.14 21.29 24.71
C LYS A 321 -10.07 20.76 23.27
N LEU A 322 -10.35 21.63 22.30
CA LEU A 322 -10.36 21.31 20.87
C LEU A 322 -9.19 21.96 20.10
N SER A 323 -8.70 23.10 20.57
CA SER A 323 -7.53 23.79 20.02
C SER A 323 -6.57 24.22 21.13
N ASN A 324 -5.32 24.54 20.79
CA ASN A 324 -4.28 24.88 21.78
C ASN A 324 -4.53 26.21 22.48
#